data_AF-A0A9D7ZZ76-F1
#
_entry.id   AF-A0A9D7ZZ76-F1
#
_cell.length_a   1.000
_cell.length_b   1.000
_cell.length_c   1.000
_cell.angle_alpha   90.00
_cell.angle_beta   90.00
_cell.angle_gamma   90.00
#
_symmetry.space_group_name_H-M   'P 1'
#
loop_
_entity.id
_entity.type
_entity.pdbx_description
1 polymer ?
#
loop_
_entity_poly.entity_id
_entity_poly.type
_entity_poly.pdbx_seq_one_letter_code
_entity_poly.pdbx_strand_id
1 'polypeptide(L)' 'MSTNSRSLSEIDEKKMDTFKGTASLSFEKGGNAKIAVKIIDDRGIESLRVISL' A
#
# COMPACT_ATOMS: atom_id res chain seq x y z
N MET A 1 16.23 26.99 20.38
CA MET A 1 16.57 25.90 19.44
C MET A 1 15.28 25.27 18.98
N SER A 2 14.94 25.40 17.70
CA SER A 2 13.65 24.90 17.18
C SER A 2 13.81 23.42 16.82
N THR A 3 13.26 22.52 17.62
CA THR A 3 13.17 21.10 17.28
C THR A 3 12.06 20.93 16.24
N ASN A 4 12.45 20.58 15.03
CA ASN A 4 11.54 20.27 13.94
C ASN A 4 10.84 18.92 14.25
N SER A 5 9.71 18.96 14.98
CA SER A 5 8.90 17.78 15.24
C SER A 5 8.21 17.37 13.95
N ARG A 6 8.83 16.47 13.19
CA ARG A 6 8.14 15.75 12.12
C ARG A 6 7.09 14.88 12.80
N SER A 7 5.82 15.27 12.73
CA SER A 7 4.70 14.40 13.07
C SER A 7 4.65 13.28 12.04
N LEU A 8 5.38 12.19 12.30
CA LEU A 8 5.08 10.89 11.72
C LEU A 8 3.69 10.53 12.24
N SER A 9 2.68 10.93 11.48
CA SER A 9 1.29 10.46 11.58
C SER A 9 1.31 8.99 12.02
N GLU A 10 0.75 8.72 13.19
CA GLU A 10 0.82 7.44 13.91
C GLU A 10 0.59 6.27 12.96
N ILE A 11 1.66 5.53 12.66
CA ILE A 11 1.56 4.25 12.00
C ILE A 11 0.97 3.29 13.04
N ASP A 12 -0.23 2.78 12.78
CA ASP A 12 -0.84 1.75 13.61
C ASP A 12 -0.16 0.41 13.32
N GLU A 13 0.88 0.10 14.10
CA GLU A 13 1.69 -1.11 13.97
C GLU A 13 0.83 -2.39 13.98
N LYS A 14 -0.31 -2.39 14.69
CA LYS A 14 -1.23 -3.54 14.70
C LYS A 14 -1.92 -3.74 13.35
N LYS A 15 -2.20 -2.66 12.62
CA LYS A 15 -2.73 -2.76 11.24
C LYS A 15 -1.65 -3.20 10.25
N MET A 16 -0.38 -2.90 10.50
CA MET A 16 0.72 -3.32 9.62
C MET A 16 0.84 -4.84 9.50
N ASP A 17 0.58 -5.58 10.58
CA ASP A 17 0.65 -7.04 10.55
C ASP A 17 -0.32 -7.67 9.54
N THR A 18 -1.48 -7.04 9.32
CA THR A 18 -2.49 -7.50 8.37
C THR A 18 -2.08 -7.29 6.90
N PHE A 19 -1.07 -6.45 6.62
CA PHE A 19 -0.57 -6.20 5.27
C PHE A 19 0.65 -7.06 4.90
N LYS A 20 1.01 -8.04 5.73
CA LYS A 20 2.08 -9.01 5.44
C LYS A 20 1.55 -10.17 4.59
N GLY A 21 2.43 -10.78 3.79
CA GLY A 21 2.12 -11.95 2.97
C GLY A 21 1.66 -11.61 1.54
N THR A 22 1.07 -12.59 0.86
CA THR A 22 0.65 -12.47 -0.56
C THR A 22 -0.86 -12.36 -0.73
N ALA A 23 -1.63 -12.66 0.32
CA ALA A 23 -3.07 -12.55 0.30
C ALA A 23 -3.49 -11.11 0.56
N SER A 24 -4.33 -10.55 -0.32
CA SER A 24 -4.93 -9.24 -0.10
C SER A 24 -6.07 -9.34 0.89
N LEU A 25 -6.27 -8.28 1.67
CA LEU A 25 -7.50 -8.07 2.41
C LEU A 25 -8.68 -7.90 1.45
N SER A 26 -9.85 -8.37 1.86
CA SER A 26 -11.10 -8.08 1.13
C SER A 26 -11.34 -6.58 1.10
N PHE A 27 -11.79 -6.07 -0.05
CA PHE A 27 -12.18 -4.69 -0.24
C PHE A 27 -13.37 -4.59 -1.19
N GLU A 28 -14.18 -3.55 -1.01
CA GLU A 28 -15.34 -3.29 -1.86
C GLU A 28 -14.92 -2.81 -3.24
N LYS A 29 -15.73 -3.14 -4.26
CA LYS A 29 -15.51 -2.68 -5.63
C LYS A 29 -15.59 -1.15 -5.69
N GLY A 30 -14.51 -0.50 -6.12
CA GLY A 30 -14.47 0.94 -6.37
C GLY A 30 -15.19 1.35 -7.66
N GLY A 31 -15.52 2.64 -7.81
CA GLY A 31 -16.35 3.16 -8.91
C GLY A 31 -15.79 2.94 -10.33
N ASN A 32 -14.46 2.79 -10.47
CA ASN A 32 -13.82 2.51 -11.75
C ASN A 32 -13.79 1.02 -12.11
N ALA A 33 -14.24 0.13 -11.21
CA ALA A 33 -14.22 -1.31 -11.43
C ALA A 33 -12.84 -1.81 -11.90
N LYS A 34 -11.77 -1.37 -11.25
CA LYS A 34 -10.38 -1.70 -11.65
C LYS A 34 -9.51 -1.95 -10.43
N ILE A 35 -8.52 -2.83 -10.59
CA ILE A 35 -7.43 -3.09 -9.65
C ILE A 35 -6.14 -2.52 -10.24
N ALA A 36 -5.37 -1.78 -9.44
CA ALA A 36 -4.00 -1.40 -9.75
C ALA A 36 -3.02 -2.28 -8.96
N VAL A 37 -2.12 -2.97 -9.66
CA VAL A 37 -1.10 -3.83 -9.08
C VAL A 37 0.26 -3.17 -9.29
N LYS A 38 0.89 -2.74 -8.20
CA LYS A 38 2.26 -2.28 -8.18
C LYS A 38 3.18 -3.47 -7.96
N ILE A 39 4.10 -3.69 -8.88
CA ILE A 39 5.08 -4.78 -8.84
C ILE A 39 6.45 -4.13 -8.67
N ILE A 40 7.22 -4.60 -7.70
CA ILE A 40 8.59 -4.13 -7.44
C ILE A 40 9.45 -5.38 -7.39
N ASP A 41 10.51 -5.41 -8.21
CA ASP A 41 11.50 -6.49 -8.15
C ASP A 41 12.61 -6.21 -7.12
N ASP A 42 13.52 -7.17 -6.93
CA ASP A 42 14.64 -7.09 -5.99
C ASP A 42 15.69 -6.03 -6.37
N ARG A 43 15.67 -5.55 -7.61
CA ARG A 43 16.49 -4.42 -8.08
C ARG A 43 15.83 -3.07 -7.76
N GLY A 44 14.60 -3.07 -7.28
CA GLY A 44 13.79 -1.88 -7.02
C GLY A 44 13.12 -1.30 -8.27
N ILE A 45 13.05 -2.06 -9.37
CA ILE A 45 12.34 -1.61 -10.58
C ILE A 45 10.84 -1.74 -10.35
N GLU A 46 10.12 -0.66 -10.61
CA GLU A 46 8.68 -0.60 -10.45
C GLU A 46 7.94 -0.81 -11.77
N SER A 47 6.87 -1.60 -11.73
CA SER A 47 5.90 -1.75 -12.82
C SER A 47 4.49 -1.60 -12.28
N LEU A 48 3.60 -1.01 -13.08
CA LEU A 48 2.18 -0.85 -12.73
C LEU A 48 1.32 -1.59 -13.75
N ARG A 49 0.42 -2.45 -13.27
CA ARG A 49 -0.59 -3.12 -14.09
C ARG A 49 -1.99 -2.75 -13.61
N VAL A 50 -2.85 -2.32 -14.53
CA VAL A 50 -4.27 -2.08 -14.26
C VAL A 50 -5.10 -3.21 -14.86
N ILE A 51 -6.00 -3.78 -14.07
CA ILE A 51 -6.88 -4.91 -14.40
C ILE A 51 -8.33 -4.49 -14.17
N SER A 52 -9.26 -4.84 -15.06
CA SER A 52 -10.69 -4.60 -14.87
C SER A 52 -11.34 -5.67 -13.98
N LEU A 53 -12.32 -5.27 -13.16
CA LEU A 53 -13.10 -6.07 -12.20
C LEU A 53 -14.47 -6.49 -12.73
#